data_AF-A0A2M8F485-F1
#
_entry.id   AF-A0A2M8F485-F1
#
_cell.length_a   1.000
_cell.length_b   1.000
_cell.length_c   1.000
_cell.angle_alpha   90.00
_cell.angle_beta   90.00
_cell.angle_gamma   90.00
#
_symmetry.space_group_name_H-M   'P 1'
#
loop_
_entity.id
_entity.type
_entity.pdbx_description
1 polymer ?
#
loop_
_entity_poly.entity_id
_entity_poly.type
_entity_poly.pdbx_seq_one_letter_code
_entity_poly.pdbx_strand_id
1 'polypeptide(L)'
;MLKVLKILFFFLVLTLFVRFSTIVYAADVQIDYQVEYNLSQYQNNLNSQVNFQIKITNLRSDVYVNKFSISFPQSFTVSNLEVKDDNGKVDPQVTNQNLNTKVEMEFSHPNIGRDSVNNFHLTFNQANLFKINGNVWEVMLPVMESKENGSYKVIVNLPEGTDKKISIAKPRPDSISGRQIIWSNPSTKTIYAVFGDSQLYQANLTYNLKNPSLVPVVVEVAFPPDTSYQKIYFQSISEKPLFFYQDEDGNLLANYFLKPKETKTVNVSEVIEVFSHPRGEVVPVFRQLFNQQKKYLLNSEEYWTVKDPEKLNYGNTAADVYSYVVSHLQYAYQRVTKNSFRLGADRVLSNPNQAVCMEFTDLFIALAREKSIYSREIEGYGFSSDSRLRPLSLASDVLHAWPEYYDSKSELWKPIDPTWENTSGIDYLSSFDLNHIVFVIHGKKPDYPLPAGMYKIDNSQDISIKPAASYPEEKKEVIIDKINLPTEISDKGQVSGSFVVKNTGNIYLWDIPVEIKGEKVVSDKTKINITSLAPYEEKKI
;
A
#
# COMPACT_ATOMS: atom_id res chain seq x y z
N MET A 1 11.13 30.72 -63.14
CA MET A 1 9.97 30.07 -62.50
C MET A 1 10.31 29.45 -61.13
N LEU A 2 11.35 28.61 -61.01
CA LEU A 2 11.73 27.94 -59.74
C LEU A 2 12.08 28.88 -58.56
N LYS A 3 12.74 30.04 -58.81
CA LYS A 3 13.07 31.02 -57.76
C LYS A 3 11.83 31.71 -57.16
N VAL A 4 10.84 32.01 -57.99
CA VAL A 4 9.59 32.65 -57.57
C VAL A 4 8.74 31.69 -56.73
N LEU A 5 8.73 30.41 -57.10
CA LEU A 5 8.01 29.37 -56.36
C LEU A 5 8.60 29.14 -54.95
N LYS A 6 9.93 29.23 -54.80
CA LYS A 6 10.60 29.14 -53.49
C LYS A 6 10.28 30.33 -52.57
N ILE A 7 10.18 31.54 -53.13
CA ILE A 7 9.82 32.75 -52.38
C ILE A 7 8.35 32.67 -51.94
N LEU A 8 7.46 32.22 -52.82
CA LEU A 8 6.05 32.00 -52.47
C LEU A 8 5.87 30.90 -51.41
N PHE A 9 6.63 29.81 -51.50
CA PHE A 9 6.60 28.75 -50.48
C PHE A 9 7.14 29.26 -49.13
N PHE A 10 8.20 30.07 -49.13
CA PHE A 10 8.70 30.69 -47.91
C PHE A 10 7.67 31.64 -47.28
N PHE A 11 6.99 32.46 -48.08
CA PHE A 11 5.90 33.32 -47.59
C PHE A 11 4.67 32.53 -47.10
N LEU A 12 4.34 31.41 -47.75
CA LEU A 12 3.27 30.50 -47.32
C LEU A 12 3.59 29.83 -45.98
N VAL A 13 4.83 29.36 -45.79
CA VAL A 13 5.30 28.77 -44.53
C VAL A 13 5.33 29.84 -43.42
N LEU A 14 5.81 31.05 -43.72
CA LEU A 14 5.85 32.15 -42.75
C LEU A 14 4.43 32.59 -42.32
N THR A 15 3.47 32.62 -43.26
CA THR A 15 2.07 32.95 -42.94
C THR A 15 1.36 31.83 -42.17
N LEU A 16 1.72 30.57 -42.39
CA LEU A 16 1.29 29.46 -41.54
C LEU A 16 1.85 29.61 -40.11
N PHE A 17 3.13 29.97 -39.93
CA PHE A 17 3.72 30.19 -38.60
C PHE A 17 3.07 31.34 -37.80
N VAL A 18 2.63 32.41 -38.45
CA VAL A 18 1.95 33.54 -37.78
C VAL A 18 0.47 33.22 -37.44
N ARG A 19 -0.16 32.26 -38.13
CA ARG A 19 -1.53 31.81 -37.83
C ARG A 19 -1.59 30.79 -36.68
N PHE A 20 -0.45 30.22 -36.26
CA PHE A 20 -0.35 29.27 -35.15
C PHE A 20 0.34 29.86 -33.89
N SER A 21 0.45 31.18 -33.77
CA SER A 21 0.85 31.78 -32.48
C SER A 21 -0.28 31.54 -31.47
N THR A 22 -0.02 30.71 -30.47
CA THR A 22 -0.92 30.54 -29.33
C THR A 22 -1.09 31.88 -28.63
N ILE A 23 -2.33 32.25 -28.33
CA ILE A 23 -2.61 33.42 -27.50
C ILE A 23 -2.12 33.08 -26.09
N VAL A 24 -1.00 33.66 -25.68
CA VAL A 24 -0.54 33.60 -24.29
C VAL A 24 -1.18 34.77 -23.56
N TYR A 25 -2.17 34.49 -22.72
CA TYR A 25 -2.71 35.49 -21.81
C TYR A 25 -1.63 35.81 -20.77
N ALA A 26 -1.29 37.09 -20.62
CA ALA A 26 -0.42 37.54 -19.54
C ALA A 26 -1.15 37.36 -18.22
N ALA A 27 -0.53 36.71 -17.25
CA ALA A 27 -1.08 36.62 -15.91
C ALA A 27 -1.05 37.99 -15.22
N ASP A 28 -2.09 38.30 -14.46
CA ASP A 28 -2.19 39.58 -13.74
C ASP A 28 -1.28 39.60 -12.51
N VAL A 29 -1.04 38.44 -11.89
CA VAL A 29 -0.23 38.25 -10.70
C VAL A 29 0.60 36.96 -10.76
N GLN A 30 1.69 36.93 -9.99
CA GLN A 30 2.42 35.73 -9.62
C GLN A 30 2.25 35.50 -8.11
N ILE A 31 1.91 34.27 -7.70
CA ILE A 31 1.68 33.95 -6.29
C ILE A 31 2.63 32.84 -5.84
N ASP A 32 3.54 33.17 -4.93
CA ASP A 32 4.44 32.23 -4.28
C ASP A 32 3.91 31.84 -2.89
N TYR A 33 3.94 30.55 -2.60
CA TYR A 33 3.43 29.95 -1.36
C TYR A 33 4.56 29.25 -0.62
N GLN A 34 4.66 29.45 0.69
CA GLN A 34 5.50 28.65 1.57
C GLN A 34 4.69 28.22 2.79
N VAL A 35 4.54 26.93 2.99
CA VAL A 35 3.91 26.35 4.17
C VAL A 35 4.93 25.57 4.98
N GLU A 36 4.96 25.80 6.28
CA GLU A 36 5.82 25.12 7.24
C GLU A 36 4.97 24.44 8.30
N TYR A 37 5.09 23.12 8.36
CA TYR A 37 4.43 22.26 9.32
C TYR A 37 5.41 21.90 10.43
N ASN A 38 5.13 22.37 11.65
CA ASN A 38 5.90 22.03 12.84
C ASN A 38 5.20 20.88 13.57
N LEU A 39 5.68 19.66 13.32
CA LEU A 39 5.17 18.49 14.01
C LEU A 39 5.64 18.54 15.47
N SER A 40 4.72 18.42 16.41
CA SER A 40 5.05 18.30 17.85
C SER A 40 4.66 16.90 18.35
N GLN A 41 5.26 16.40 19.43
CA GLN A 41 5.00 15.03 19.96
C GLN A 41 3.90 14.96 21.05
N TYR A 42 3.22 16.06 21.30
CA TYR A 42 2.22 16.13 22.37
C TYR A 42 0.83 15.57 21.98
N GLN A 43 0.59 14.30 22.31
CA GLN A 43 -0.70 13.56 22.29
C GLN A 43 -1.00 12.72 21.04
N ASN A 44 -1.85 11.69 21.19
CA ASN A 44 -2.17 10.68 20.17
C ASN A 44 -2.85 11.22 18.90
N ASN A 45 -3.29 12.48 18.90
CA ASN A 45 -3.73 13.23 17.72
C ASN A 45 -3.29 14.67 17.92
N LEU A 46 -2.41 15.12 17.03
CA LEU A 46 -1.63 16.33 17.23
C LEU A 46 -2.08 17.43 16.28
N ASN A 47 -2.60 18.49 16.87
CA ASN A 47 -2.68 19.77 16.17
C ASN A 47 -1.24 20.20 15.87
N SER A 48 -0.90 20.30 14.60
CA SER A 48 0.40 20.83 14.18
C SER A 48 0.28 22.34 14.02
N GLN A 49 1.27 23.09 14.52
CA GLN A 49 1.35 24.51 14.24
C GLN A 49 1.83 24.68 12.80
N VAL A 50 1.08 25.47 12.03
CA VAL A 50 1.32 25.72 10.62
C VAL A 50 1.63 27.21 10.45
N ASN A 51 2.77 27.50 9.82
CA ASN A 51 3.10 28.84 9.33
C ASN A 51 2.89 28.84 7.82
N PHE A 52 2.04 29.72 7.31
CA PHE A 52 1.75 29.81 5.89
C PHE A 52 1.99 31.23 5.40
N GLN A 53 2.99 31.39 4.54
CA GLN A 53 3.31 32.62 3.85
C GLN A 53 2.77 32.59 2.42
N ILE A 54 2.10 33.67 2.03
CA ILE A 54 1.59 33.92 0.68
C ILE A 54 2.23 35.21 0.20
N LYS A 55 2.97 35.16 -0.91
CA LYS A 55 3.61 36.31 -1.53
C LYS A 55 2.96 36.55 -2.89
N ILE A 56 2.33 37.70 -3.06
CA ILE A 56 1.63 38.10 -4.27
C ILE A 56 2.45 39.20 -4.96
N THR A 57 2.92 38.93 -6.17
CA THR A 57 3.66 39.89 -7.00
C THR A 57 2.76 40.38 -8.13
N ASN A 58 2.51 41.68 -8.22
CA ASN A 58 1.72 42.28 -9.29
C ASN A 58 2.53 42.29 -10.59
N LEU A 59 2.03 41.67 -11.66
CA LEU A 59 2.71 41.65 -12.96
C LEU A 59 2.26 42.80 -13.88
N ARG A 60 1.20 43.50 -13.47
CA ARG A 60 0.59 44.64 -14.15
C ARG A 60 0.58 45.87 -13.25
N SER A 61 0.58 47.05 -13.87
CA SER A 61 0.54 48.33 -13.17
C SER A 61 -0.87 48.89 -12.96
N ASP A 62 -1.86 48.36 -13.67
CA ASP A 62 -3.24 48.87 -13.73
C ASP A 62 -4.24 48.03 -12.90
N VAL A 63 -3.79 46.91 -12.33
CA VAL A 63 -4.57 46.04 -11.44
C VAL A 63 -3.77 45.71 -10.19
N TYR A 64 -4.46 45.49 -9.07
CA TYR A 64 -3.87 45.01 -7.82
C TYR A 64 -4.86 44.09 -7.10
N VAL A 65 -4.34 43.21 -6.25
CA VAL A 65 -5.16 42.31 -5.43
C VAL A 65 -5.61 43.02 -4.16
N ASN A 66 -6.91 43.25 -4.02
CA ASN A 66 -7.49 43.79 -2.78
C ASN A 66 -7.83 42.69 -1.77
N LYS A 67 -8.38 41.57 -2.26
CA LYS A 67 -8.82 40.44 -1.46
C LYS A 67 -8.22 39.14 -1.96
N PHE A 68 -7.88 38.26 -1.02
CA PHE A 68 -7.38 36.92 -1.30
C PHE A 68 -8.16 35.90 -0.49
N SER A 69 -8.44 34.74 -1.07
CA SER A 69 -9.12 33.67 -0.34
C SER A 69 -8.46 32.32 -0.53
N ILE A 70 -8.37 31.56 0.56
CA ILE A 70 -7.89 30.19 0.59
C ILE A 70 -8.98 29.26 1.12
N SER A 71 -9.02 28.02 0.60
CA SER A 71 -9.95 27.00 1.08
C SER A 71 -9.18 25.81 1.65
N PHE A 72 -9.57 25.35 2.83
CA PHE A 72 -9.06 24.14 3.45
C PHE A 72 -10.10 23.02 3.35
N PRO A 73 -9.71 21.78 2.97
CA PRO A 73 -10.63 20.65 2.99
C PRO A 73 -11.12 20.38 4.42
N GLN A 74 -12.39 20.00 4.60
CA GLN A 74 -12.97 19.76 5.92
C GLN A 74 -12.26 18.64 6.72
N SER A 75 -11.59 17.70 6.04
CA SER A 75 -10.77 16.66 6.69
C SER A 75 -9.60 17.24 7.49
N PHE A 76 -9.14 18.45 7.17
CA PHE A 76 -8.03 19.12 7.83
C PHE A 76 -8.50 20.39 8.56
N THR A 77 -9.13 20.20 9.72
CA THR A 77 -9.72 21.29 10.49
C THR A 77 -8.67 22.31 10.93
N VAL A 78 -8.97 23.58 10.71
CA VAL A 78 -8.14 24.73 11.10
C VAL A 78 -8.70 25.38 12.37
N SER A 79 -7.84 25.72 13.31
CA SER A 79 -8.17 26.41 14.56
C SER A 79 -7.11 27.44 14.91
N ASN A 80 -7.43 28.40 15.79
CA ASN A 80 -6.51 29.45 16.24
C ASN A 80 -5.85 30.22 15.07
N LEU A 81 -6.64 30.59 14.07
CA LEU A 81 -6.14 31.31 12.90
C LEU A 81 -5.81 32.75 13.22
N GLU A 82 -4.55 33.12 13.02
CA GLU A 82 -4.03 34.49 13.04
C GLU A 82 -3.54 34.86 11.65
N VAL A 83 -3.88 36.07 11.19
CA VAL A 83 -3.48 36.59 9.88
C VAL A 83 -2.82 37.96 10.05
N LYS A 84 -1.71 38.16 9.35
CA LYS A 84 -1.02 39.44 9.23
C LYS A 84 -0.71 39.74 7.77
N ASP A 85 -0.76 41.01 7.38
CA ASP A 85 -0.16 41.50 6.15
C ASP A 85 1.14 42.27 6.45
N ASP A 86 1.73 42.91 5.44
CA ASP A 86 2.94 43.74 5.59
C ASP A 86 2.78 44.93 6.56
N ASN A 87 1.54 45.33 6.90
CA ASN A 87 1.22 46.50 7.71
C ASN A 87 0.69 46.15 9.11
N GLY A 88 0.40 44.88 9.40
CA GLY A 88 -0.03 44.44 10.72
C GLY A 88 -1.08 43.33 10.69
N LYS A 89 -1.94 43.29 11.71
CA LYS A 89 -2.96 42.26 11.86
C LYS A 89 -4.12 42.51 10.88
N VAL A 90 -4.60 41.42 10.27
CA VAL A 90 -5.79 41.41 9.40
C VAL A 90 -6.85 40.51 10.04
N ASP A 91 -8.11 40.93 10.05
CA ASP A 91 -9.22 40.12 10.55
C ASP A 91 -9.85 39.34 9.38
N PRO A 92 -9.65 38.01 9.30
CA PRO A 92 -10.16 37.20 8.19
C PRO A 92 -11.65 36.90 8.32
N GLN A 93 -12.33 36.77 7.19
CA GLN A 93 -13.69 36.26 7.10
C GLN A 93 -13.65 34.74 6.86
N VAL A 94 -14.07 33.96 7.86
CA VAL A 94 -14.09 32.49 7.79
C VAL A 94 -15.50 32.00 7.51
N THR A 95 -15.69 31.31 6.38
CA THR A 95 -16.97 30.72 5.98
C THR A 95 -16.82 29.20 5.86
N ASN A 96 -17.62 28.45 6.60
CA ASN A 96 -17.70 27.00 6.45
C ASN A 96 -18.69 26.66 5.33
N GLN A 97 -18.19 26.09 4.24
CA GLN A 97 -18.99 25.52 3.17
C GLN A 97 -19.02 23.99 3.35
N ASN A 98 -20.05 23.30 2.84
CA ASN A 98 -20.29 21.87 3.13
C ASN A 98 -19.07 20.94 2.99
N LEU A 99 -18.09 21.26 2.14
CA LEU A 99 -16.89 20.44 1.92
C LEU A 99 -15.58 21.12 2.36
N ASN A 100 -15.55 22.45 2.49
CA ASN A 100 -14.34 23.25 2.67
C ASN A 100 -14.56 24.41 3.65
N THR A 101 -13.53 24.79 4.41
CA THR A 101 -13.48 26.04 5.16
C THR A 101 -12.79 27.11 4.30
N LYS A 102 -13.53 28.13 3.85
CA LYS A 102 -13.00 29.28 3.11
C LYS A 102 -12.55 30.36 4.09
N VAL A 103 -11.33 30.85 3.93
CA VAL A 103 -10.75 31.99 4.66
C VAL A 103 -10.52 33.10 3.65
N GLU A 104 -11.22 34.21 3.77
CA GLU A 104 -11.06 35.41 2.95
C GLU A 104 -10.36 36.52 3.75
N MET A 105 -9.37 37.15 3.13
CA MET A 105 -8.48 38.15 3.72
C MET A 105 -8.47 39.38 2.81
N GLU A 106 -8.48 40.57 3.40
CA GLU A 106 -8.41 41.86 2.70
C GLU A 106 -7.14 42.58 3.15
N PHE A 107 -6.36 43.10 2.20
CA PHE A 107 -5.14 43.86 2.52
C PHE A 107 -5.50 45.20 3.16
N SER A 108 -4.77 45.59 4.20
CA SER A 108 -4.98 46.87 4.87
C SER A 108 -4.53 48.03 3.97
N HIS A 109 -3.33 47.92 3.39
CA HIS A 109 -2.76 48.88 2.46
C HIS A 109 -1.92 48.14 1.40
N PRO A 110 -2.53 47.69 0.28
CA PRO A 110 -1.80 46.95 -0.74
C PRO A 110 -0.83 47.86 -1.51
N ASN A 111 0.40 47.40 -1.68
CA ASN A 111 1.37 47.99 -2.59
C ASN A 111 0.88 47.86 -4.03
N ILE A 112 0.78 49.00 -4.73
CA ILE A 112 0.30 49.08 -6.12
C ILE A 112 1.46 49.28 -7.10
N GLY A 113 1.23 48.91 -8.35
CA GLY A 113 2.19 49.06 -9.44
C GLY A 113 2.83 47.74 -9.87
N ARG A 114 3.43 47.75 -11.06
CA ARG A 114 4.10 46.56 -11.60
C ARG A 114 5.30 46.20 -10.71
N ASP A 115 5.49 44.91 -10.50
CA ASP A 115 6.52 44.29 -9.66
C ASP A 115 6.39 44.63 -8.15
N SER A 116 5.28 45.25 -7.73
CA SER A 116 5.00 45.43 -6.31
C SER A 116 4.64 44.09 -5.66
N VAL A 117 5.05 43.93 -4.39
CA VAL A 117 4.88 42.70 -3.62
C VAL A 117 3.98 42.98 -2.42
N ASN A 118 3.05 42.07 -2.16
CA ASN A 118 2.19 42.06 -0.99
C ASN A 118 2.24 40.69 -0.33
N ASN A 119 2.39 40.63 0.99
CA ASN A 119 2.47 39.37 1.72
C ASN A 119 1.31 39.19 2.69
N PHE A 120 0.83 37.94 2.80
CA PHE A 120 0.08 37.47 3.95
C PHE A 120 0.90 36.44 4.72
N HIS A 121 0.83 36.53 6.04
CA HIS A 121 1.39 35.59 7.00
C HIS A 121 0.26 35.03 7.85
N LEU A 122 -0.01 33.74 7.70
CA LEU A 122 -1.02 33.03 8.47
C LEU A 122 -0.32 32.10 9.46
N THR A 123 -0.80 32.08 10.69
CA THR A 123 -0.38 31.11 11.71
C THR A 123 -1.63 30.44 12.27
N PHE A 124 -1.68 29.12 12.26
CA PHE A 124 -2.85 28.37 12.73
C PHE A 124 -2.48 26.96 13.19
N ASN A 125 -3.40 26.33 13.90
CA ASN A 125 -3.32 24.93 14.27
C ASN A 125 -4.15 24.09 13.31
N GLN A 126 -3.57 23.01 12.78
CA GLN A 126 -4.25 22.10 11.86
C GLN A 126 -4.28 20.67 12.40
N ALA A 127 -5.49 20.11 12.46
CA ALA A 127 -5.74 18.75 12.91
C ALA A 127 -5.65 17.74 11.75
N ASN A 128 -5.52 16.45 12.08
CA ASN A 128 -5.55 15.31 11.16
C ASN A 128 -4.42 15.26 10.11
N LEU A 129 -3.36 16.05 10.27
CA LEU A 129 -2.16 15.98 9.42
C LEU A 129 -1.25 14.81 9.81
N PHE A 130 -1.24 14.45 11.09
CA PHE A 130 -0.28 13.56 11.70
C PHE A 130 -1.00 12.53 12.58
N LYS A 131 -0.66 11.26 12.42
CA LYS A 131 -1.18 10.16 13.23
C LYS A 131 -0.04 9.27 13.70
N ILE A 132 -0.03 8.98 15.00
CA ILE A 132 0.83 7.94 15.56
C ILE A 132 0.11 6.62 15.37
N ASN A 133 0.68 5.75 14.55
CA ASN A 133 0.17 4.41 14.31
C ASN A 133 1.22 3.44 14.84
N GLY A 134 1.01 2.84 16.03
CA GLY A 134 2.00 1.98 16.69
C GLY A 134 3.39 2.61 16.77
N ASN A 135 4.36 2.04 16.04
CA ASN A 135 5.74 2.51 16.01
C ASN A 135 6.08 3.41 14.81
N VAL A 136 5.12 3.77 13.95
CA VAL A 136 5.33 4.72 12.84
C VAL A 136 4.51 5.98 12.99
N TRP A 137 4.97 7.03 12.31
CA TRP A 137 4.21 8.26 12.14
C TRP A 137 3.72 8.39 10.72
N GLU A 138 2.43 8.54 10.55
CA GLU A 138 1.79 8.73 9.25
C GLU A 138 1.40 10.20 9.10
N VAL A 139 1.79 10.80 7.98
CA VAL A 139 1.60 12.23 7.70
C VAL A 139 0.90 12.42 6.36
N MET A 140 -0.18 13.20 6.37
CA MET A 140 -0.96 13.58 5.20
C MET A 140 -1.05 15.11 5.15
N LEU A 141 -0.44 15.73 4.14
CA LEU A 141 -0.40 17.19 4.00
C LEU A 141 -1.15 17.62 2.75
N PRO A 142 -2.15 18.51 2.86
CA PRO A 142 -2.83 19.04 1.68
C PRO A 142 -1.88 19.93 0.86
N VAL A 143 -1.99 19.84 -0.46
CA VAL A 143 -1.26 20.69 -1.42
C VAL A 143 -2.24 21.66 -2.09
N MET A 144 -1.77 22.87 -2.35
CA MET A 144 -2.55 23.89 -3.07
C MET A 144 -2.84 23.45 -4.51
N GLU A 145 -4.11 23.44 -4.91
CA GLU A 145 -4.54 23.03 -6.26
C GLU A 145 -4.21 24.06 -7.35
N SER A 146 -4.19 25.37 -7.03
CA SER A 146 -3.88 26.43 -7.99
C SER A 146 -2.44 26.94 -7.83
N LYS A 147 -1.64 26.79 -8.89
CA LYS A 147 -0.24 27.23 -8.99
C LYS A 147 -0.05 28.15 -10.20
N GLU A 148 -0.95 29.08 -10.43
CA GLU A 148 -0.81 30.01 -11.55
C GLU A 148 0.47 30.85 -11.39
N ASN A 149 1.45 30.58 -12.26
CA ASN A 149 2.70 31.32 -12.46
C ASN A 149 3.65 31.52 -11.26
N GLY A 150 3.44 30.88 -10.10
CA GLY A 150 4.33 31.00 -8.94
C GLY A 150 4.77 29.66 -8.34
N SER A 151 5.64 29.73 -7.33
CA SER A 151 6.23 28.59 -6.66
C SER A 151 5.47 28.17 -5.40
N TYR A 152 5.53 26.90 -5.03
CA TYR A 152 4.97 26.39 -3.79
C TYR A 152 6.00 25.55 -3.05
N LYS A 153 6.30 25.89 -1.81
CA LYS A 153 7.25 25.15 -0.96
C LYS A 153 6.53 24.60 0.26
N VAL A 154 6.65 23.30 0.49
CA VAL A 154 6.19 22.61 1.69
C VAL A 154 7.39 22.21 2.52
N ILE A 155 7.42 22.65 3.77
CA ILE A 155 8.49 22.36 4.73
C ILE A 155 7.86 21.61 5.90
N VAL A 156 8.44 20.48 6.28
CA VAL A 156 8.04 19.70 7.46
C VAL A 156 9.22 19.66 8.41
N ASN A 157 9.00 20.11 9.64
CA ASN A 157 9.97 20.03 10.71
C ASN A 157 9.55 18.93 11.69
N LEU A 158 10.41 17.92 11.84
CA LEU A 158 10.21 16.86 12.82
C LEU A 158 10.46 17.36 14.25
N PRO A 159 9.80 16.77 15.26
CA PRO A 159 10.02 17.11 16.67
C PRO A 159 11.48 16.92 17.10
N GLU A 160 11.94 17.71 18.05
CA GLU A 160 13.27 17.52 18.66
C GLU A 160 13.36 16.20 19.41
N GLY A 161 14.54 15.57 19.40
CA GLY A 161 14.81 14.32 20.11
C GLY A 161 14.27 13.05 19.45
N THR A 162 13.59 13.15 18.30
CA THR A 162 13.14 11.95 17.58
C THR A 162 14.27 11.24 16.82
N ASP A 163 14.23 9.91 16.82
CA ASP A 163 15.05 9.03 16.00
C ASP A 163 14.33 8.58 14.70
N LYS A 164 13.06 8.97 14.51
CA LYS A 164 12.26 8.58 13.37
C LYS A 164 12.79 9.21 12.08
N LYS A 165 12.93 8.38 11.05
CA LYS A 165 13.36 8.77 9.71
C LYS A 165 12.24 8.52 8.73
N ILE A 166 12.17 9.37 7.70
CA ILE A 166 11.23 9.18 6.60
C ILE A 166 11.59 7.89 5.85
N SER A 167 10.64 6.97 5.76
CA SER A 167 10.79 5.69 5.08
C SER A 167 10.00 5.66 3.77
N ILE A 168 8.82 6.29 3.76
CA ILE A 168 7.94 6.39 2.60
C ILE A 168 7.58 7.86 2.39
N ALA A 169 7.61 8.32 1.13
CA ALA A 169 7.22 9.67 0.76
C ALA A 169 6.66 9.72 -0.66
N LYS A 170 5.46 10.28 -0.79
CA LYS A 170 4.72 10.36 -2.04
C LYS A 170 4.20 11.80 -2.21
N PRO A 171 4.83 12.63 -3.06
CA PRO A 171 6.06 12.36 -3.82
C PRO A 171 7.31 12.29 -2.94
N ARG A 172 8.43 11.88 -3.54
CA ARG A 172 9.75 11.97 -2.89
C ARG A 172 10.10 13.44 -2.58
N PRO A 173 10.70 13.72 -1.41
CA PRO A 173 11.15 15.06 -1.07
C PRO A 173 12.37 15.46 -1.91
N ASP A 174 12.50 16.76 -2.15
CA ASP A 174 13.66 17.34 -2.85
C ASP A 174 14.89 17.40 -1.94
N SER A 175 14.67 17.60 -0.63
CA SER A 175 15.74 17.69 0.35
C SER A 175 15.32 17.17 1.71
N ILE A 176 16.23 16.44 2.35
CA ILE A 176 16.13 16.00 3.75
C ILE A 176 17.40 16.45 4.44
N SER A 177 17.28 17.35 5.42
CA SER A 177 18.40 17.87 6.20
C SER A 177 18.09 17.79 7.69
N GLY A 178 18.64 16.78 8.35
CA GLY A 178 18.34 16.48 9.76
C GLY A 178 16.85 16.24 9.97
N ARG A 179 16.18 17.16 10.67
CA ARG A 179 14.75 17.11 10.99
C ARG A 179 13.86 17.81 9.96
N GLN A 180 14.44 18.48 8.97
CA GLN A 180 13.68 19.26 7.99
C GLN A 180 13.55 18.49 6.67
N ILE A 181 12.32 18.37 6.19
CA ILE A 181 11.97 17.75 4.90
C ILE A 181 11.30 18.80 4.03
N ILE A 182 11.72 18.89 2.77
CA ILE A 182 11.28 19.95 1.84
C ILE A 182 10.76 19.33 0.55
N TRP A 183 9.58 19.79 0.12
CA TRP A 183 9.03 19.60 -1.21
C TRP A 183 8.85 20.94 -1.91
N SER A 184 9.21 20.99 -3.19
CA SER A 184 9.13 22.14 -4.06
C SER A 184 8.19 21.82 -5.23
N ASN A 185 7.16 22.64 -5.38
CA ASN A 185 6.11 22.51 -6.38
C ASN A 185 5.44 21.12 -6.46
N PRO A 186 5.12 20.45 -5.33
CA PRO A 186 4.62 19.06 -5.33
C PRO A 186 3.40 18.90 -6.24
N SER A 187 3.46 18.05 -7.27
CA SER A 187 2.39 17.91 -8.27
C SER A 187 1.15 17.14 -7.80
N THR A 188 1.25 16.47 -6.64
CA THR A 188 0.15 15.74 -6.00
C THR A 188 -0.85 16.69 -5.33
N LYS A 189 -2.08 16.21 -5.07
CA LYS A 189 -3.06 16.90 -4.22
C LYS A 189 -2.78 16.76 -2.72
N THR A 190 -2.13 15.66 -2.34
CA THR A 190 -1.80 15.34 -0.94
C THR A 190 -0.41 14.73 -0.90
N ILE A 191 0.47 15.29 -0.06
CA ILE A 191 1.74 14.64 0.26
C ILE A 191 1.45 13.59 1.34
N TYR A 192 1.84 12.36 1.06
CA TYR A 192 1.81 11.28 2.03
C TYR A 192 3.23 10.93 2.45
N ALA A 193 3.51 10.87 3.74
CA ALA A 193 4.80 10.47 4.27
C ALA A 193 4.65 9.56 5.49
N VAL A 194 5.57 8.61 5.63
CA VAL A 194 5.67 7.73 6.79
C VAL A 194 7.06 7.84 7.39
N PHE A 195 7.12 7.95 8.71
CA PHE A 195 8.38 7.95 9.46
C PHE A 195 8.47 6.69 10.34
N GLY A 196 9.47 5.85 10.06
CA GLY A 196 9.66 4.52 10.65
C GLY A 196 9.67 3.42 9.59
N ASP A 197 10.59 2.46 9.73
CA ASP A 197 10.89 1.48 8.67
C ASP A 197 9.90 0.30 8.62
N SER A 198 9.23 0.00 9.73
CA SER A 198 8.23 -1.07 9.84
C SER A 198 7.14 -0.69 10.83
N GLN A 199 5.98 -1.32 10.71
CA GLN A 199 4.83 -1.14 11.59
C GLN A 199 4.40 -2.49 12.20
N LEU A 200 4.19 -2.53 13.51
CA LEU A 200 3.65 -3.73 14.19
C LEU A 200 2.14 -3.65 14.39
N TYR A 201 1.48 -4.78 14.18
CA TYR A 201 0.07 -4.99 14.46
C TYR A 201 -0.12 -6.24 15.32
N GLN A 202 -0.82 -6.10 16.44
CA GLN A 202 -1.40 -7.24 17.14
C GLN A 202 -2.64 -7.70 16.38
N ALA A 203 -2.59 -8.93 15.88
CA ALA A 203 -3.70 -9.60 15.23
C ALA A 203 -4.31 -10.64 16.17
N ASN A 204 -5.64 -10.60 16.32
CA ASN A 204 -6.41 -11.67 16.92
C ASN A 204 -7.45 -12.10 15.88
N LEU A 205 -7.34 -13.35 15.43
CA LEU A 205 -8.11 -13.92 14.32
C LEU A 205 -8.94 -15.09 14.83
N THR A 206 -10.23 -15.05 14.55
CA THR A 206 -11.19 -16.10 14.88
C THR A 206 -11.59 -16.84 13.61
N TYR A 207 -11.50 -18.17 13.64
CA TYR A 207 -11.90 -19.04 12.54
C TYR A 207 -13.06 -19.92 12.98
N ASN A 208 -14.25 -19.72 12.42
CA ASN A 208 -15.44 -20.50 12.75
C ASN A 208 -15.63 -21.60 11.70
N LEU A 209 -15.15 -22.80 12.01
CA LEU A 209 -15.17 -23.96 11.13
C LEU A 209 -16.44 -24.78 11.35
N LYS A 210 -17.04 -25.27 10.27
CA LYS A 210 -18.26 -26.06 10.33
C LYS A 210 -18.21 -27.24 9.38
N ASN A 211 -18.58 -28.42 9.88
CA ASN A 211 -18.90 -29.57 9.05
C ASN A 211 -20.42 -29.71 8.92
N PRO A 212 -21.03 -29.30 7.80
CA PRO A 212 -22.46 -29.49 7.60
C PRO A 212 -22.84 -30.94 7.27
N SER A 213 -21.87 -31.83 7.00
CA SER A 213 -22.10 -33.20 6.56
C SER A 213 -22.40 -34.17 7.72
N LEU A 214 -22.88 -35.36 7.38
CA LEU A 214 -23.06 -36.50 8.28
C LEU A 214 -21.82 -37.42 8.34
N VAL A 215 -20.79 -37.14 7.56
CA VAL A 215 -19.50 -37.82 7.61
C VAL A 215 -18.41 -36.86 8.11
N PRO A 216 -17.32 -37.36 8.73
CA PRO A 216 -16.20 -36.51 9.09
C PRO A 216 -15.56 -35.85 7.86
N VAL A 217 -15.03 -34.64 8.03
CA VAL A 217 -14.34 -33.89 6.97
C VAL A 217 -13.03 -33.33 7.49
N VAL A 218 -12.10 -33.07 6.57
CA VAL A 218 -10.92 -32.23 6.84
C VAL A 218 -11.17 -30.87 6.21
N VAL A 219 -11.09 -29.82 7.03
CA VAL A 219 -11.21 -28.43 6.59
C VAL A 219 -9.82 -27.81 6.62
N GLU A 220 -9.49 -27.12 5.54
CA GLU A 220 -8.23 -26.41 5.40
C GLU A 220 -8.43 -24.92 5.70
N VAL A 221 -7.50 -24.36 6.47
CA VAL A 221 -7.58 -22.99 6.98
C VAL A 221 -6.29 -22.25 6.67
N ALA A 222 -6.38 -21.07 6.06
CA ALA A 222 -5.23 -20.22 5.82
C ALA A 222 -4.95 -19.27 6.98
N PHE A 223 -3.65 -19.15 7.29
CA PHE A 223 -3.10 -18.21 8.26
C PHE A 223 -2.24 -17.19 7.53
N PRO A 224 -2.11 -15.96 8.05
CA PRO A 224 -1.26 -14.95 7.44
C PRO A 224 0.16 -15.47 7.15
N PRO A 225 0.65 -15.38 5.91
CA PRO A 225 1.98 -15.84 5.56
C PRO A 225 3.04 -14.78 5.87
N ASP A 226 4.29 -15.23 6.02
CA ASP A 226 5.45 -14.36 5.85
C ASP A 226 5.57 -13.96 4.36
N THR A 227 5.96 -12.71 4.09
CA THR A 227 6.24 -12.24 2.73
C THR A 227 7.55 -11.47 2.69
N SER A 228 7.93 -10.94 1.51
CA SER A 228 9.06 -10.02 1.42
C SER A 228 8.84 -8.71 2.20
N TYR A 229 7.60 -8.34 2.50
CA TYR A 229 7.25 -7.09 3.22
C TYR A 229 6.47 -7.34 4.51
N GLN A 230 6.30 -8.60 4.91
CA GLN A 230 5.54 -8.98 6.09
C GLN A 230 6.27 -10.07 6.87
N LYS A 231 6.26 -9.97 8.20
CA LYS A 231 6.80 -10.98 9.11
C LYS A 231 5.78 -11.32 10.19
N ILE A 232 5.65 -12.61 10.49
CA ILE A 232 4.71 -13.16 11.44
C ILE A 232 5.45 -13.62 12.70
N TYR A 233 4.93 -13.19 13.84
CA TYR A 233 5.31 -13.62 15.17
C TYR A 233 4.12 -14.36 15.80
N PHE A 234 4.13 -15.68 15.68
CA PHE A 234 3.04 -16.52 16.18
C PHE A 234 3.05 -16.58 17.71
N GLN A 235 1.97 -16.19 18.38
CA GLN A 235 1.94 -16.18 19.85
C GLN A 235 1.19 -17.39 20.40
N SER A 236 -0.03 -17.65 19.91
CA SER A 236 -0.84 -18.76 20.41
C SER A 236 -1.94 -19.17 19.44
N ILE A 237 -2.39 -20.41 19.62
CA ILE A 237 -3.53 -21.01 18.91
C ILE A 237 -4.34 -21.87 19.87
N SER A 238 -5.65 -21.68 19.89
CA SER A 238 -6.53 -22.38 20.85
C SER A 238 -6.68 -23.86 20.54
N GLU A 239 -6.70 -24.23 19.26
CA GLU A 239 -6.91 -25.61 18.79
C GLU A 239 -5.79 -26.01 17.83
N LYS A 240 -5.07 -27.09 18.15
CA LYS A 240 -3.97 -27.55 17.29
C LYS A 240 -4.53 -28.24 16.04
N PRO A 241 -4.06 -27.89 14.83
CA PRO A 241 -4.42 -28.62 13.61
C PRO A 241 -3.73 -29.99 13.58
N LEU A 242 -4.15 -30.82 12.62
CA LEU A 242 -3.47 -32.08 12.31
C LEU A 242 -2.03 -31.82 11.87
N PHE A 243 -1.83 -30.83 11.00
CA PHE A 243 -0.53 -30.35 10.55
C PHE A 243 -0.66 -29.00 9.86
N PHE A 244 0.45 -28.27 9.81
CA PHE A 244 0.65 -27.09 8.97
C PHE A 244 1.46 -27.46 7.74
N TYR A 245 1.26 -26.72 6.64
CA TYR A 245 2.10 -26.77 5.46
C TYR A 245 1.96 -25.48 4.65
N GLN A 246 2.94 -25.22 3.78
CA GLN A 246 2.87 -24.12 2.81
C GLN A 246 2.42 -24.63 1.43
N ASP A 247 1.49 -23.91 0.78
CA ASP A 247 1.11 -24.19 -0.61
C ASP A 247 2.11 -23.62 -1.64
N GLU A 248 1.77 -23.74 -2.92
CA GLU A 248 2.64 -23.32 -4.02
C GLU A 248 2.71 -21.80 -4.19
N ASP A 249 1.69 -21.07 -3.73
CA ASP A 249 1.67 -19.60 -3.74
C ASP A 249 2.44 -19.01 -2.54
N GLY A 250 2.68 -19.82 -1.51
CA GLY A 250 3.41 -19.49 -0.29
C GLY A 250 2.51 -19.23 0.91
N ASN A 251 1.22 -19.59 0.84
CA ASN A 251 0.28 -19.46 1.96
C ASN A 251 0.58 -20.50 3.02
N LEU A 252 0.41 -20.15 4.30
CA LEU A 252 0.42 -21.10 5.40
C LEU A 252 -0.97 -21.67 5.61
N LEU A 253 -1.10 -22.98 5.43
CA LEU A 253 -2.35 -23.72 5.56
C LEU A 253 -2.27 -24.71 6.71
N ALA A 254 -3.40 -24.94 7.37
CA ALA A 254 -3.54 -25.99 8.36
C ALA A 254 -4.82 -26.79 8.21
N ASN A 255 -4.71 -28.09 8.48
CA ASN A 255 -5.81 -29.03 8.33
C ASN A 255 -6.46 -29.37 9.67
N TYR A 256 -7.78 -29.19 9.76
CA TYR A 256 -8.59 -29.52 10.91
C TYR A 256 -9.53 -30.67 10.60
N PHE A 257 -9.48 -31.71 11.44
CA PHE A 257 -10.49 -32.76 11.43
C PHE A 257 -11.75 -32.29 12.17
N LEU A 258 -12.90 -32.39 11.51
CA LEU A 258 -14.22 -32.13 12.07
C LEU A 258 -15.09 -33.38 11.97
N LYS A 259 -15.65 -33.81 13.10
CA LYS A 259 -16.66 -34.86 13.20
C LYS A 259 -17.95 -34.45 12.47
N PRO A 260 -18.85 -35.40 12.17
CA PRO A 260 -20.17 -35.10 11.61
C PRO A 260 -20.88 -34.02 12.41
N LYS A 261 -21.40 -33.00 11.71
CA LYS A 261 -22.15 -31.87 12.31
C LYS A 261 -21.37 -31.03 13.34
N GLU A 262 -20.05 -31.19 13.44
CA GLU A 262 -19.22 -30.42 14.37
C GLU A 262 -19.07 -28.96 13.90
N THR A 263 -19.17 -28.04 14.86
CA THR A 263 -18.68 -26.67 14.73
C THR A 263 -17.47 -26.52 15.65
N LYS A 264 -16.43 -25.84 15.17
CA LYS A 264 -15.18 -25.63 15.89
C LYS A 264 -14.71 -24.21 15.70
N THR A 265 -14.38 -23.53 16.80
CA THR A 265 -13.80 -22.18 16.76
C THR A 265 -12.32 -22.27 17.09
N VAL A 266 -11.48 -21.74 16.21
CA VAL A 266 -10.04 -21.63 16.40
C VAL A 266 -9.69 -20.16 16.57
N ASN A 267 -9.09 -19.80 17.71
CA ASN A 267 -8.59 -18.46 17.98
C ASN A 267 -7.08 -18.45 17.82
N VAL A 268 -6.57 -17.52 17.02
CA VAL A 268 -5.14 -17.29 16.83
C VAL A 268 -4.78 -15.88 17.28
N SER A 269 -3.67 -15.79 18.00
CA SER A 269 -3.06 -14.53 18.38
C SER A 269 -1.64 -14.50 17.82
N GLU A 270 -1.33 -13.43 17.11
CA GLU A 270 -0.03 -13.22 16.47
C GLU A 270 0.28 -11.73 16.35
N VAL A 271 1.55 -11.41 16.16
CA VAL A 271 1.99 -10.06 15.81
C VAL A 271 2.50 -10.07 14.38
N ILE A 272 2.02 -9.13 13.59
CA ILE A 272 2.37 -8.95 12.19
C ILE A 272 3.20 -7.68 12.08
N GLU A 273 4.41 -7.79 11.55
CA GLU A 273 5.28 -6.66 11.24
C GLU A 273 5.29 -6.42 9.73
N VAL A 274 4.86 -5.23 9.30
CA VAL A 274 4.82 -4.81 7.89
C VAL A 274 5.99 -3.86 7.63
N PHE A 275 6.71 -4.04 6.53
CA PHE A 275 7.96 -3.31 6.23
C PHE A 275 7.80 -2.37 5.04
N SER A 276 8.46 -1.21 5.13
CA SER A 276 8.48 -0.20 4.06
C SER A 276 9.35 -0.62 2.86
N HIS A 277 10.22 -1.60 3.08
CA HIS A 277 11.21 -2.12 2.14
C HIS A 277 11.27 -3.64 2.25
N PRO A 278 11.69 -4.35 1.19
CA PRO A 278 11.76 -5.80 1.23
C PRO A 278 12.81 -6.27 2.24
N ARG A 279 12.43 -7.26 3.04
CA ARG A 279 13.25 -7.97 4.03
C ARG A 279 14.39 -8.71 3.34
N GLY A 280 15.62 -8.18 3.45
CA GLY A 280 16.78 -8.68 2.72
C GLY A 280 17.10 -10.15 2.98
N GLU A 281 16.79 -10.66 4.17
CA GLU A 281 17.06 -12.04 4.59
C GLU A 281 16.17 -13.09 3.89
N VAL A 282 14.99 -12.71 3.39
CA VAL A 282 14.07 -13.64 2.70
C VAL A 282 14.09 -13.49 1.18
N VAL A 283 14.67 -12.41 0.64
CA VAL A 283 14.73 -12.14 -0.80
C VAL A 283 15.26 -13.33 -1.62
N PRO A 284 16.38 -13.99 -1.24
CA PRO A 284 16.88 -15.14 -2.00
C PRO A 284 15.88 -16.29 -2.09
N VAL A 285 15.14 -16.56 -1.00
CA VAL A 285 14.13 -17.62 -0.95
C VAL A 285 12.93 -17.27 -1.83
N PHE A 286 12.41 -16.04 -1.76
CA PHE A 286 11.29 -15.63 -2.61
C PHE A 286 11.63 -15.63 -4.10
N ARG A 287 12.89 -15.40 -4.48
CA ARG A 287 13.36 -15.61 -5.87
C ARG A 287 13.32 -17.08 -6.28
N GLN A 288 13.70 -18.00 -5.40
CA GLN A 288 13.60 -19.44 -5.65
C GLN A 288 12.14 -19.88 -5.78
N LEU A 289 11.27 -19.43 -4.87
CA LEU A 289 9.83 -19.70 -4.93
C LEU A 289 9.25 -19.21 -6.26
N PHE A 290 9.50 -17.95 -6.63
CA PHE A 290 9.04 -17.38 -7.88
C PHE A 290 9.39 -18.23 -9.11
N ASN A 291 10.60 -18.82 -9.18
CA ASN A 291 10.98 -19.70 -10.28
C ASN A 291 10.09 -20.94 -10.43
N GLN A 292 9.51 -21.43 -9.33
CA GLN A 292 8.52 -22.51 -9.36
C GLN A 292 7.15 -21.98 -9.80
N GLN A 293 6.78 -20.78 -9.33
CA GLN A 293 5.48 -20.16 -9.58
C GLN A 293 5.28 -19.71 -11.03
N LYS A 294 6.37 -19.38 -11.76
CA LYS A 294 6.34 -19.06 -13.20
C LYS A 294 5.56 -20.07 -14.05
N LYS A 295 5.46 -21.33 -13.61
CA LYS A 295 4.77 -22.41 -14.30
C LYS A 295 3.26 -22.21 -14.41
N TYR A 296 2.67 -21.36 -13.57
CA TYR A 296 1.24 -21.14 -13.54
C TYR A 296 0.82 -19.67 -13.47
N LEU A 297 1.72 -18.74 -13.10
CA LEU A 297 1.39 -17.31 -12.95
C LEU A 297 0.97 -16.60 -14.24
N LEU A 298 1.09 -17.22 -15.41
CA LEU A 298 0.59 -16.68 -16.68
C LEU A 298 -0.64 -17.44 -17.20
N ASN A 299 -1.15 -18.39 -16.43
CA ASN A 299 -2.37 -19.11 -16.81
C ASN A 299 -3.57 -18.16 -16.78
N SER A 300 -4.49 -18.37 -17.72
CA SER A 300 -5.79 -17.72 -17.74
C SER A 300 -6.72 -18.42 -16.73
N GLU A 301 -7.39 -17.62 -15.92
CA GLU A 301 -8.34 -18.06 -14.88
C GLU A 301 -9.66 -17.27 -15.02
N GLU A 302 -10.74 -17.75 -14.40
CA GLU A 302 -12.11 -17.20 -14.59
C GLU A 302 -12.19 -15.68 -14.41
N TYR A 303 -11.56 -15.13 -13.36
CA TYR A 303 -11.58 -13.70 -13.06
C TYR A 303 -10.44 -12.92 -13.71
N TRP A 304 -9.40 -13.59 -14.20
CA TRP A 304 -8.18 -13.00 -14.75
C TRP A 304 -8.05 -13.20 -16.25
N THR A 305 -9.15 -12.96 -16.95
CA THR A 305 -9.21 -13.07 -18.41
C THR A 305 -9.99 -11.88 -18.97
N VAL A 306 -9.52 -11.35 -20.10
CA VAL A 306 -10.17 -10.26 -20.85
C VAL A 306 -10.40 -10.74 -22.27
N LYS A 307 -11.57 -10.49 -22.85
CA LYS A 307 -11.82 -10.74 -24.28
C LYS A 307 -11.23 -9.63 -25.12
N ASP A 308 -10.62 -10.02 -26.23
CA ASP A 308 -10.03 -9.11 -27.22
C ASP A 308 -9.13 -8.02 -26.61
N PRO A 309 -8.15 -8.38 -25.73
CA PRO A 309 -7.31 -7.40 -25.05
C PRO A 309 -6.52 -6.51 -26.02
N GLU A 310 -6.28 -6.96 -27.25
CA GLU A 310 -5.65 -6.18 -28.31
C GLU A 310 -6.44 -4.94 -28.77
N LYS A 311 -7.75 -4.89 -28.47
CA LYS A 311 -8.60 -3.71 -28.76
C LYS A 311 -8.45 -2.61 -27.72
N LEU A 312 -7.88 -2.92 -26.56
CA LEU A 312 -7.66 -1.96 -25.49
C LEU A 312 -6.35 -1.21 -25.75
N ASN A 313 -6.39 0.12 -25.63
CA ASN A 313 -5.20 0.94 -25.80
C ASN A 313 -4.50 1.16 -24.46
N TYR A 314 -3.59 0.24 -24.12
CA TYR A 314 -2.72 0.32 -22.95
C TYR A 314 -1.29 -0.08 -23.33
N GLY A 315 -0.31 0.37 -22.56
CA GLY A 315 1.11 0.12 -22.85
C GLY A 315 1.58 -1.30 -22.50
N ASN A 316 2.89 -1.49 -22.41
CA ASN A 316 3.51 -2.82 -22.25
C ASN A 316 4.17 -3.01 -20.89
N THR A 317 4.14 -2.01 -20.01
CA THR A 317 4.74 -2.07 -18.68
C THR A 317 3.68 -2.21 -17.59
N ALA A 318 4.08 -2.68 -16.41
CA ALA A 318 3.20 -2.72 -15.24
C ALA A 318 2.64 -1.33 -14.90
N ALA A 319 3.45 -0.28 -15.08
CA ALA A 319 3.01 1.11 -14.90
C ALA A 319 1.93 1.52 -15.91
N ASP A 320 2.08 1.14 -17.20
CA ASP A 320 1.07 1.46 -18.21
C ASP A 320 -0.27 0.75 -17.93
N VAL A 321 -0.21 -0.53 -17.55
CA VAL A 321 -1.39 -1.32 -17.16
C VAL A 321 -2.04 -0.69 -15.93
N TYR A 322 -1.24 -0.34 -14.93
CA TYR A 322 -1.73 0.31 -13.71
C TYR A 322 -2.44 1.64 -14.01
N SER A 323 -1.82 2.53 -14.78
CA SER A 323 -2.43 3.80 -15.18
C SER A 323 -3.71 3.61 -15.98
N TYR A 324 -3.77 2.59 -16.84
CA TYR A 324 -5.02 2.23 -17.54
C TYR A 324 -6.11 1.83 -16.54
N VAL A 325 -5.82 0.93 -15.59
CA VAL A 325 -6.80 0.48 -14.58
C VAL A 325 -7.31 1.65 -13.74
N VAL A 326 -6.40 2.48 -13.19
CA VAL A 326 -6.75 3.62 -12.33
C VAL A 326 -7.62 4.65 -13.05
N SER A 327 -7.36 4.90 -14.34
CA SER A 327 -8.11 5.89 -15.13
C SER A 327 -9.40 5.35 -15.74
N HIS A 328 -9.50 4.04 -15.96
CA HIS A 328 -10.64 3.42 -16.62
C HIS A 328 -11.76 3.01 -15.65
N LEU A 329 -11.41 2.65 -14.41
CA LEU A 329 -12.38 2.20 -13.42
C LEU A 329 -12.80 3.32 -12.45
N GLN A 330 -14.00 3.22 -11.92
CA GLN A 330 -14.52 4.10 -10.88
C GLN A 330 -15.06 3.28 -9.71
N TYR A 331 -14.57 3.58 -8.49
CA TYR A 331 -14.91 2.83 -7.30
C TYR A 331 -16.39 2.95 -6.89
N ALA A 332 -17.05 1.79 -6.71
CA ALA A 332 -18.47 1.68 -6.43
C ALA A 332 -18.76 1.52 -4.92
N TYR A 333 -18.73 2.61 -4.15
CA TYR A 333 -18.97 2.60 -2.70
C TYR A 333 -20.24 1.86 -2.24
N GLN A 334 -21.30 1.89 -3.05
CA GLN A 334 -22.58 1.24 -2.74
C GLN A 334 -22.55 -0.29 -2.85
N ARG A 335 -21.53 -0.86 -3.53
CA ARG A 335 -21.37 -2.31 -3.68
C ARG A 335 -20.69 -2.97 -2.48
N VAL A 336 -19.98 -2.19 -1.66
CA VAL A 336 -19.25 -2.71 -0.49
C VAL A 336 -20.20 -3.17 0.62
N THR A 337 -21.35 -2.52 0.75
CA THR A 337 -22.34 -2.82 1.81
C THR A 337 -23.41 -3.82 1.38
N LYS A 338 -23.41 -4.23 0.11
CA LYS A 338 -24.36 -5.19 -0.45
C LYS A 338 -23.58 -6.44 -0.84
N ASN A 339 -24.11 -7.62 -0.50
CA ASN A 339 -23.53 -8.90 -0.92
C ASN A 339 -23.48 -8.96 -2.46
N SER A 340 -22.36 -8.54 -3.04
CA SER A 340 -22.21 -8.31 -4.47
C SER A 340 -21.22 -9.29 -5.06
N PHE A 341 -21.59 -9.87 -6.20
CA PHE A 341 -20.81 -10.91 -6.86
C PHE A 341 -19.55 -10.33 -7.52
N ARG A 342 -18.40 -11.02 -7.42
CA ARG A 342 -17.14 -10.64 -8.10
C ARG A 342 -17.31 -10.67 -9.61
N LEU A 343 -17.08 -9.56 -10.29
CA LEU A 343 -17.31 -9.43 -11.73
C LEU A 343 -16.17 -10.05 -12.55
N GLY A 344 -14.92 -9.91 -12.09
CA GLY A 344 -13.72 -10.25 -12.86
C GLY A 344 -13.37 -9.21 -13.93
N ALA A 345 -12.20 -9.40 -14.56
CA ALA A 345 -11.59 -8.45 -15.48
C ALA A 345 -12.43 -8.16 -16.74
N ASP A 346 -12.97 -9.19 -17.41
CA ASP A 346 -13.77 -9.02 -18.63
C ASP A 346 -15.06 -8.21 -18.38
N ARG A 347 -15.79 -8.55 -17.30
CA ARG A 347 -17.12 -7.94 -17.04
C ARG A 347 -17.01 -6.53 -16.51
N VAL A 348 -15.95 -6.20 -15.76
CA VAL A 348 -15.75 -4.84 -15.25
C VAL A 348 -15.45 -3.84 -16.37
N LEU A 349 -14.81 -4.26 -17.47
CA LEU A 349 -14.60 -3.39 -18.64
C LEU A 349 -15.92 -2.92 -19.28
N SER A 350 -16.97 -3.74 -19.20
CA SER A 350 -18.31 -3.35 -19.64
C SER A 350 -19.08 -2.52 -18.60
N ASN A 351 -18.61 -2.49 -17.35
CA ASN A 351 -19.26 -1.83 -16.22
C ASN A 351 -18.23 -1.10 -15.33
N PRO A 352 -17.47 -0.13 -15.88
CA PRO A 352 -16.31 0.44 -15.19
C PRO A 352 -16.65 1.17 -13.88
N ASN A 353 -17.90 1.63 -13.73
CA ASN A 353 -18.41 2.29 -12.52
C ASN A 353 -18.95 1.33 -11.45
N GLN A 354 -18.79 0.03 -11.65
CA GLN A 354 -19.17 -0.99 -10.68
C GLN A 354 -17.96 -1.61 -9.99
N ALA A 355 -16.73 -1.12 -10.16
CA ALA A 355 -15.56 -1.79 -9.60
C ALA A 355 -15.43 -1.63 -8.07
N VAL A 356 -15.09 -2.71 -7.37
CA VAL A 356 -14.48 -2.68 -6.02
C VAL A 356 -13.05 -3.24 -6.06
N CYS A 357 -12.36 -3.34 -4.92
CA CYS A 357 -10.95 -3.75 -4.85
C CYS A 357 -10.59 -5.01 -5.65
N MET A 358 -11.47 -6.01 -5.64
CA MET A 358 -11.30 -7.23 -6.44
C MET A 358 -11.26 -6.94 -7.94
N GLU A 359 -12.17 -6.14 -8.50
CA GLU A 359 -12.18 -5.87 -9.93
C GLU A 359 -11.00 -5.00 -10.40
N PHE A 360 -10.54 -4.07 -9.56
CA PHE A 360 -9.32 -3.32 -9.81
C PHE A 360 -8.10 -4.27 -9.89
N THR A 361 -8.02 -5.22 -8.96
CA THR A 361 -6.98 -6.24 -8.90
C THR A 361 -7.05 -7.21 -10.08
N ASP A 362 -8.25 -7.70 -10.39
CA ASP A 362 -8.52 -8.64 -11.48
C ASP A 362 -8.13 -8.05 -12.83
N LEU A 363 -8.55 -6.81 -13.10
CA LEU A 363 -8.25 -6.15 -14.36
C LEU A 363 -6.74 -5.90 -14.51
N PHE A 364 -6.06 -5.49 -13.44
CA PHE A 364 -4.61 -5.36 -13.47
C PHE A 364 -3.94 -6.70 -13.78
N ILE A 365 -4.30 -7.77 -13.08
CA ILE A 365 -3.68 -9.09 -13.26
C ILE A 365 -3.89 -9.60 -14.68
N ALA A 366 -5.13 -9.55 -15.19
CA ALA A 366 -5.45 -10.02 -16.54
C ALA A 366 -4.62 -9.28 -17.60
N LEU A 367 -4.63 -7.95 -17.58
CA LEU A 367 -3.89 -7.13 -18.57
C LEU A 367 -2.37 -7.24 -18.40
N ALA A 368 -1.87 -7.40 -17.18
CA ALA A 368 -0.45 -7.63 -16.92
C ALA A 368 0.01 -8.97 -17.51
N ARG A 369 -0.76 -10.04 -17.31
CA ARG A 369 -0.45 -11.38 -17.84
C ARG A 369 -0.46 -11.41 -19.37
N GLU A 370 -1.34 -10.67 -20.04
CA GLU A 370 -1.31 -10.47 -21.50
C GLU A 370 0.00 -9.85 -22.01
N LYS A 371 0.68 -9.07 -21.16
CA LYS A 371 2.01 -8.50 -21.44
C LYS A 371 3.16 -9.34 -20.90
N SER A 372 2.90 -10.60 -20.53
CA SER A 372 3.88 -11.51 -19.91
C SER A 372 4.49 -10.96 -18.61
N ILE A 373 3.75 -10.09 -17.90
CA ILE A 373 4.12 -9.60 -16.58
C ILE A 373 3.50 -10.55 -15.56
N TYR A 374 4.35 -11.28 -14.83
CA TYR A 374 3.90 -12.17 -13.78
C TYR A 374 3.23 -11.37 -12.66
N SER A 375 1.99 -11.70 -12.36
CA SER A 375 1.17 -10.99 -11.38
C SER A 375 0.29 -11.97 -10.61
N ARG A 376 -0.07 -11.58 -9.39
CA ARG A 376 -0.89 -12.34 -8.46
C ARG A 376 -1.74 -11.41 -7.61
N GLU A 377 -2.85 -11.92 -7.10
CA GLU A 377 -3.68 -11.21 -6.13
C GLU A 377 -3.14 -11.46 -4.73
N ILE A 378 -3.23 -10.43 -3.90
CA ILE A 378 -3.08 -10.50 -2.46
C ILE A 378 -4.42 -10.11 -1.84
N GLU A 379 -4.90 -10.90 -0.90
CA GLU A 379 -6.11 -10.61 -0.14
C GLU A 379 -5.78 -10.55 1.36
N GLY A 380 -6.32 -9.54 2.04
CA GLY A 380 -5.97 -9.28 3.43
C GLY A 380 -6.71 -8.10 4.03
N TYR A 381 -6.04 -7.36 4.89
CA TYR A 381 -6.63 -6.28 5.67
C TYR A 381 -5.95 -4.94 5.38
N GLY A 382 -6.72 -3.96 4.91
CA GLY A 382 -6.26 -2.58 4.74
C GLY A 382 -6.59 -1.75 5.97
N PHE A 383 -5.60 -1.44 6.81
CA PHE A 383 -5.78 -0.63 8.00
C PHE A 383 -5.96 0.85 7.63
N SER A 384 -7.12 1.43 7.93
CA SER A 384 -7.40 2.84 7.70
C SER A 384 -8.01 3.52 8.91
N SER A 385 -7.52 4.72 9.20
CA SER A 385 -8.04 5.60 10.27
C SER A 385 -8.99 6.69 9.75
N ASP A 386 -9.21 6.80 8.43
CA ASP A 386 -10.25 7.65 7.82
C ASP A 386 -10.90 6.91 6.65
N SER A 387 -12.11 6.39 6.90
CA SER A 387 -12.90 5.61 5.95
C SER A 387 -13.41 6.41 4.74
N ARG A 388 -13.17 7.73 4.67
CA ARG A 388 -13.54 8.57 3.52
C ARG A 388 -12.40 8.74 2.53
N LEU A 389 -11.16 8.74 3.00
CA LEU A 389 -9.95 8.88 2.16
C LEU A 389 -9.41 7.53 1.71
N ARG A 390 -9.54 6.51 2.57
CA ARG A 390 -9.24 5.12 2.29
C ARG A 390 -10.42 4.31 2.80
N PRO A 391 -11.42 4.04 1.95
CA PRO A 391 -12.61 3.33 2.38
C PRO A 391 -12.26 1.96 2.96
N LEU A 392 -12.83 1.67 4.15
CA LEU A 392 -12.77 0.42 4.97
C LEU A 392 -11.54 0.37 5.90
N SER A 393 -11.66 0.16 7.23
CA SER A 393 -11.98 -1.12 7.88
C SER A 393 -12.59 -1.02 9.31
N LEU A 394 -13.04 0.16 9.76
CA LEU A 394 -13.32 0.39 11.20
C LEU A 394 -14.67 -0.15 11.73
N ALA A 395 -15.55 -0.70 10.90
CA ALA A 395 -16.91 -1.10 11.33
C ALA A 395 -17.27 -2.59 11.10
N SER A 396 -16.48 -3.34 10.31
CA SER A 396 -16.71 -4.76 10.02
C SER A 396 -15.45 -5.42 9.44
N ASP A 397 -15.43 -6.76 9.35
CA ASP A 397 -14.38 -7.57 8.72
C ASP A 397 -14.34 -7.39 7.19
N VAL A 398 -14.24 -6.15 6.72
CA VAL A 398 -14.11 -5.90 5.28
C VAL A 398 -12.66 -6.10 4.90
N LEU A 399 -12.43 -7.12 4.10
CA LEU A 399 -11.15 -7.43 3.51
C LEU A 399 -10.86 -6.49 2.34
N HIS A 400 -9.59 -6.43 1.99
CA HIS A 400 -9.08 -5.67 0.86
C HIS A 400 -8.24 -6.56 -0.04
N ALA A 401 -8.29 -6.29 -1.34
CA ALA A 401 -7.56 -7.03 -2.36
C ALA A 401 -6.73 -6.06 -3.20
N TRP A 402 -5.48 -6.43 -3.47
CA TRP A 402 -4.57 -5.66 -4.30
C TRP A 402 -3.63 -6.57 -5.09
N PRO A 403 -3.10 -6.14 -6.24
CA PRO A 403 -2.17 -6.95 -7.00
C PRO A 403 -0.72 -6.78 -6.53
N GLU A 404 0.05 -7.86 -6.71
CA GLU A 404 1.50 -7.82 -6.81
C GLU A 404 1.92 -8.15 -8.24
N TYR A 405 2.95 -7.48 -8.74
CA TYR A 405 3.67 -7.91 -9.95
C TYR A 405 5.13 -8.22 -9.63
N TYR A 406 5.71 -9.16 -10.36
CA TYR A 406 7.13 -9.46 -10.23
C TYR A 406 7.94 -8.56 -11.16
N ASP A 407 8.72 -7.66 -10.58
CA ASP A 407 9.65 -6.83 -11.34
C ASP A 407 10.90 -7.64 -11.69
N SER A 408 11.04 -8.00 -12.97
CA SER A 408 12.17 -8.79 -13.46
C SER A 408 13.51 -8.06 -13.37
N LYS A 409 13.53 -6.73 -13.26
CA LYS A 409 14.77 -5.96 -13.13
C LYS A 409 15.34 -6.02 -11.72
N SER A 410 14.49 -5.83 -10.71
CA SER A 410 14.92 -5.92 -9.30
C SER A 410 14.83 -7.33 -8.72
N GLU A 411 14.19 -8.27 -9.42
CA GLU A 411 13.90 -9.64 -8.98
C GLU A 411 13.11 -9.67 -7.67
N LEU A 412 12.09 -8.81 -7.59
CA LEU A 412 11.26 -8.61 -6.40
C LEU A 412 9.78 -8.56 -6.77
N TRP A 413 8.95 -9.12 -5.89
CA TRP A 413 7.52 -8.79 -5.87
C TRP A 413 7.34 -7.32 -5.48
N LYS A 414 6.48 -6.63 -6.24
CA LYS A 414 6.12 -5.22 -6.05
C LYS A 414 4.62 -5.14 -5.77
N PRO A 415 4.22 -4.88 -4.51
CA PRO A 415 2.83 -4.59 -4.20
C PRO A 415 2.46 -3.21 -4.71
N ILE A 416 1.29 -3.13 -5.33
CA ILE A 416 0.69 -1.89 -5.82
C ILE A 416 -0.81 -1.93 -5.52
N ASP A 417 -1.46 -0.78 -5.41
CA ASP A 417 -2.91 -0.74 -5.17
C ASP A 417 -3.61 0.31 -6.05
N PRO A 418 -4.19 -0.11 -7.19
CA PRO A 418 -4.93 0.81 -8.05
C PRO A 418 -6.25 1.29 -7.44
N THR A 419 -6.80 0.57 -6.45
CA THR A 419 -8.04 0.92 -5.76
C THR A 419 -7.81 2.10 -4.81
N TRP A 420 -6.80 2.02 -3.95
CA TRP A 420 -6.50 3.11 -3.02
C TRP A 420 -5.95 4.33 -3.75
N GLU A 421 -5.25 4.19 -4.87
CA GLU A 421 -4.90 5.35 -5.70
C GLU A 421 -6.14 6.01 -6.31
N ASN A 422 -7.06 5.24 -6.91
CA ASN A 422 -8.31 5.80 -7.47
C ASN A 422 -9.16 6.54 -6.43
N THR A 423 -9.23 6.02 -5.20
CA THR A 423 -10.08 6.57 -4.13
C THR A 423 -9.42 7.70 -3.34
N SER A 424 -8.10 7.67 -3.15
CA SER A 424 -7.38 8.66 -2.32
C SER A 424 -6.59 9.70 -3.12
N GLY A 425 -6.25 9.42 -4.39
CA GLY A 425 -5.33 10.23 -5.19
C GLY A 425 -3.87 10.16 -4.74
N ILE A 426 -3.53 9.26 -3.81
CA ILE A 426 -2.16 9.01 -3.37
C ILE A 426 -1.56 7.95 -4.28
N ASP A 427 -0.32 8.15 -4.71
CA ASP A 427 0.42 7.21 -5.58
C ASP A 427 0.66 5.86 -4.87
N TYR A 428 0.09 4.75 -5.35
CA TYR A 428 0.39 3.40 -4.84
C TYR A 428 1.18 2.55 -5.85
N LEU A 429 1.74 3.18 -6.88
CA LEU A 429 2.60 2.55 -7.87
C LEU A 429 4.09 2.68 -7.52
N SER A 430 4.54 3.87 -7.12
CA SER A 430 5.96 4.13 -6.88
C SER A 430 6.47 3.59 -5.54
N SER A 431 5.58 3.49 -4.56
CA SER A 431 5.79 2.89 -3.25
C SER A 431 4.45 2.45 -2.66
N PHE A 432 4.49 1.43 -1.82
CA PHE A 432 3.29 0.90 -1.18
C PHE A 432 3.00 1.63 0.13
N ASP A 433 2.67 0.93 1.22
CA ASP A 433 2.55 1.54 2.54
C ASP A 433 2.87 0.52 3.66
N LEU A 434 2.52 0.89 4.90
CA LEU A 434 2.61 0.03 6.08
C LEU A 434 1.24 -0.39 6.64
N ASN A 435 0.18 -0.21 5.86
CA ASN A 435 -1.20 -0.40 6.30
C ASN A 435 -1.86 -1.64 5.67
N HIS A 436 -1.20 -2.27 4.69
CA HIS A 436 -1.67 -3.51 4.07
C HIS A 436 -1.08 -4.74 4.76
N ILE A 437 -1.96 -5.55 5.33
CA ILE A 437 -1.62 -6.82 5.99
C ILE A 437 -2.09 -7.96 5.10
N VAL A 438 -1.17 -8.85 4.72
CA VAL A 438 -1.43 -10.01 3.88
C VAL A 438 -2.05 -11.13 4.70
N PHE A 439 -3.22 -11.64 4.30
CA PHE A 439 -3.79 -12.86 4.86
C PHE A 439 -3.60 -14.06 3.94
N VAL A 440 -3.75 -13.88 2.63
CA VAL A 440 -3.51 -14.91 1.61
C VAL A 440 -2.97 -14.32 0.32
N ILE A 441 -2.37 -15.19 -0.49
CA ILE A 441 -1.77 -14.94 -1.79
C ILE A 441 -2.48 -15.84 -2.80
N HIS A 442 -3.06 -15.27 -3.84
CA HIS A 442 -3.72 -15.96 -4.93
C HIS A 442 -2.90 -15.77 -6.21
N GLY A 443 -2.06 -16.76 -6.53
CA GLY A 443 -1.30 -16.78 -7.78
C GLY A 443 -1.82 -17.83 -8.75
N LYS A 444 -2.12 -19.02 -8.24
CA LYS A 444 -2.53 -20.21 -9.00
C LYS A 444 -4.04 -20.30 -9.19
N LYS A 445 -4.81 -19.98 -8.15
CA LYS A 445 -6.27 -19.94 -8.19
C LYS A 445 -6.74 -18.57 -7.72
N PRO A 446 -7.81 -18.01 -8.31
CA PRO A 446 -8.24 -16.66 -7.98
C PRO A 446 -9.13 -16.59 -6.72
N ASP A 447 -9.61 -17.72 -6.20
CA ASP A 447 -10.63 -17.79 -5.14
C ASP A 447 -10.25 -18.71 -3.96
N TYR A 448 -9.01 -19.20 -3.93
CA TYR A 448 -8.56 -20.14 -2.92
C TYR A 448 -7.05 -20.00 -2.65
N PRO A 449 -6.61 -20.05 -1.38
CA PRO A 449 -7.39 -20.34 -0.16
C PRO A 449 -8.22 -19.17 0.39
N LEU A 450 -9.23 -19.46 1.22
CA LEU A 450 -10.01 -18.38 1.86
C LEU A 450 -9.15 -17.63 2.90
N PRO A 451 -9.19 -16.29 2.94
CA PRO A 451 -8.50 -15.51 3.96
C PRO A 451 -9.17 -15.56 5.33
N ALA A 452 -8.41 -15.15 6.36
CA ALA A 452 -8.97 -14.85 7.67
C ALA A 452 -10.15 -13.86 7.54
N GLY A 453 -11.19 -14.04 8.36
CA GLY A 453 -12.44 -13.29 8.26
C GLY A 453 -13.49 -13.87 7.32
N MET A 454 -13.15 -14.79 6.41
CA MET A 454 -14.13 -15.46 5.53
C MET A 454 -14.71 -16.75 6.12
N TYR A 455 -14.12 -17.27 7.19
CA TYR A 455 -14.57 -18.47 7.90
C TYR A 455 -15.72 -18.14 8.88
N LYS A 456 -16.85 -17.67 8.34
CA LYS A 456 -18.01 -17.22 9.11
C LYS A 456 -19.12 -18.26 9.20
N ILE A 457 -19.76 -18.34 10.37
CA ILE A 457 -20.99 -19.14 10.59
C ILE A 457 -22.19 -18.22 10.85
N ASP A 458 -21.95 -17.02 11.38
CA ASP A 458 -22.92 -15.96 11.63
C ASP A 458 -22.33 -14.57 11.29
N ASN A 459 -23.08 -13.51 11.57
CA ASN A 459 -22.63 -12.13 11.35
C ASN A 459 -21.81 -11.64 12.56
N SER A 460 -20.61 -12.20 12.74
CA SER A 460 -19.66 -11.87 13.80
C SER A 460 -18.48 -11.02 13.30
N GLN A 461 -17.79 -10.35 14.23
CA GLN A 461 -16.49 -9.74 13.99
C GLN A 461 -15.40 -10.72 14.44
N ASP A 462 -14.68 -11.26 13.47
CA ASP A 462 -13.67 -12.32 13.64
C ASP A 462 -12.24 -11.79 13.49
N ILE A 463 -12.07 -10.57 12.99
CA ILE A 463 -10.76 -9.93 12.84
C ILE A 463 -10.63 -8.77 13.82
N SER A 464 -9.58 -8.80 14.64
CA SER A 464 -9.14 -7.66 15.44
C SER A 464 -7.67 -7.35 15.16
N ILE A 465 -7.44 -6.27 14.43
CA ILE A 465 -6.10 -5.73 14.15
C ILE A 465 -5.92 -4.43 14.94
N LYS A 466 -4.88 -4.37 15.75
CA LYS A 466 -4.54 -3.16 16.53
C LYS A 466 -3.07 -2.81 16.39
N PRO A 467 -2.71 -1.53 16.17
CA PRO A 467 -1.33 -1.12 16.17
C PRO A 467 -0.63 -1.47 17.49
N ALA A 468 0.60 -1.95 17.40
CA ALA A 468 1.44 -2.30 18.54
C ALA A 468 2.77 -1.54 18.47
N ALA A 469 3.43 -1.37 19.61
CA ALA A 469 4.71 -0.67 19.71
C ALA A 469 5.86 -1.53 20.28
N SER A 470 5.54 -2.68 20.89
CA SER A 470 6.52 -3.59 21.48
C SER A 470 6.85 -4.73 20.52
N TYR A 471 8.14 -4.92 20.26
CA TYR A 471 8.63 -6.05 19.48
C TYR A 471 8.54 -7.35 20.28
N PRO A 472 7.96 -8.43 19.71
CA PRO A 472 8.03 -9.75 20.31
C PRO A 472 9.46 -10.30 20.31
N GLU A 473 9.80 -11.13 21.28
CA GLU A 473 11.04 -11.90 21.29
C GLU A 473 11.01 -12.98 20.18
N GLU A 474 12.08 -13.08 19.39
CA GLU A 474 12.25 -14.14 18.40
C GLU A 474 12.71 -15.44 19.05
N LYS A 475 11.95 -16.52 18.84
CA LYS A 475 12.29 -17.88 19.26
C LYS A 475 12.55 -18.71 18.02
N LYS A 476 13.83 -19.01 17.77
CA LYS A 476 14.31 -19.84 16.65
C LYS A 476 14.62 -21.23 17.19
N GLU A 477 13.60 -22.10 17.22
CA GLU A 477 13.71 -23.43 17.80
C GLU A 477 13.26 -24.49 16.79
N VAL A 478 14.09 -25.52 16.62
CA VAL A 478 13.82 -26.65 15.74
C VAL A 478 14.07 -27.94 16.51
N ILE A 479 13.19 -28.92 16.33
CA ILE A 479 13.37 -30.27 16.84
C ILE A 479 13.39 -31.28 15.70
N ILE A 480 14.06 -32.42 15.95
CA ILE A 480 13.99 -33.61 15.10
C ILE A 480 13.11 -34.63 15.81
N ASP A 481 12.09 -35.12 15.12
CA ASP A 481 11.12 -36.08 15.65
C ASP A 481 10.86 -37.20 14.61
N LYS A 482 10.08 -38.21 15.00
CA LYS A 482 9.59 -39.31 14.12
C LYS A 482 10.72 -39.97 13.32
N ILE A 483 11.86 -40.18 13.97
CA ILE A 483 13.03 -40.84 13.37
C ILE A 483 12.67 -42.30 13.11
N ASN A 484 12.55 -42.63 11.82
CA ASN A 484 12.34 -43.97 11.33
C ASN A 484 13.59 -44.40 10.55
N LEU A 485 14.58 -44.88 11.30
CA LEU A 485 15.82 -45.45 10.77
C LEU A 485 15.87 -46.94 11.14
N PRO A 486 16.32 -47.82 10.24
CA PRO A 486 16.58 -49.21 10.58
C PRO A 486 17.57 -49.31 11.75
N THR A 487 17.23 -50.10 12.76
CA THR A 487 18.10 -50.34 13.93
C THR A 487 19.21 -51.34 13.63
N GLU A 488 19.03 -52.14 12.58
CA GLU A 488 20.01 -53.11 12.08
C GLU A 488 20.29 -52.83 10.61
N ILE A 489 21.58 -52.69 10.28
CA ILE A 489 22.06 -52.44 8.94
C ILE A 489 23.16 -53.46 8.63
N SER A 490 23.17 -54.00 7.41
CA SER A 490 24.24 -54.91 6.96
C SER A 490 25.31 -54.12 6.20
N ASP A 491 26.52 -54.66 6.15
CA ASP A 491 27.63 -54.16 5.33
C ASP A 491 27.38 -54.31 3.82
N LYS A 492 26.31 -55.02 3.43
CA LYS A 492 25.91 -55.30 2.06
C LYS A 492 24.48 -54.84 1.79
N GLY A 493 24.26 -53.53 1.84
CA GLY A 493 22.97 -52.96 1.42
C GLY A 493 22.91 -51.44 1.53
N GLN A 494 21.98 -50.86 0.78
CA GLN A 494 21.52 -49.50 1.00
C GLN A 494 20.29 -49.55 1.91
N VAL A 495 20.27 -48.68 2.91
CA VAL A 495 19.12 -48.50 3.78
C VAL A 495 18.59 -47.09 3.61
N SER A 496 17.26 -46.97 3.59
CA SER A 496 16.58 -45.69 3.64
C SER A 496 15.91 -45.53 4.98
N GLY A 497 15.95 -44.31 5.51
CA GLY A 497 15.14 -43.92 6.65
C GLY A 497 14.64 -42.51 6.45
N SER A 498 13.83 -42.06 7.40
CA SER A 498 13.29 -40.72 7.38
C SER A 498 13.22 -40.14 8.78
N PHE A 499 13.24 -38.83 8.88
CA PHE A 499 12.95 -38.11 10.11
C PHE A 499 12.12 -36.88 9.79
N VAL A 500 11.54 -36.27 10.82
CA VAL A 500 10.78 -35.04 10.68
C VAL A 500 11.54 -33.91 11.35
N VAL A 501 11.71 -32.80 10.64
CA VAL A 501 12.19 -31.54 11.18
C VAL A 501 10.97 -30.67 11.46
N LYS A 502 10.85 -30.16 12.69
CA LYS A 502 9.71 -29.35 13.13
C LYS A 502 10.18 -28.03 13.71
N ASN A 503 9.54 -26.94 13.30
CA ASN A 503 9.74 -25.64 13.94
C ASN A 503 8.85 -25.53 15.18
N THR A 504 9.48 -25.42 16.36
CA THR A 504 8.80 -25.17 17.65
C THR A 504 8.93 -23.72 18.11
N GLY A 505 9.63 -22.90 17.32
CA GLY A 505 9.74 -21.47 17.51
C GLY A 505 8.46 -20.71 17.13
N ASN A 506 8.53 -19.38 17.21
CA ASN A 506 7.40 -18.48 16.97
C ASN A 506 7.49 -17.70 15.66
N ILE A 507 8.52 -17.92 14.86
CA ILE A 507 8.73 -17.24 13.57
C ILE A 507 9.03 -18.25 12.47
N TYR A 508 8.87 -17.81 11.22
CA TYR A 508 9.34 -18.58 10.07
C TYR A 508 10.85 -18.70 10.10
N LEU A 509 11.33 -19.89 9.75
CA LEU A 509 12.73 -20.17 9.54
C LEU A 509 12.95 -20.40 8.04
N TRP A 510 13.96 -19.73 7.50
CA TRP A 510 14.27 -19.69 6.08
C TRP A 510 15.64 -20.29 5.82
N ASP A 511 15.78 -21.02 4.72
CA ASP A 511 17.06 -21.58 4.25
C ASP A 511 17.80 -22.40 5.33
N ILE A 512 17.11 -23.40 5.90
CA ILE A 512 17.61 -24.17 7.04
C ILE A 512 18.50 -25.33 6.56
N PRO A 513 19.80 -25.31 6.84
CA PRO A 513 20.68 -26.42 6.49
C PRO A 513 20.48 -27.59 7.47
N VAL A 514 20.29 -28.79 6.91
CA VAL A 514 20.21 -30.05 7.62
C VAL A 514 21.41 -30.90 7.20
N GLU A 515 22.32 -31.16 8.14
CA GLU A 515 23.50 -31.98 7.92
C GLU A 515 23.31 -33.37 8.53
N ILE A 516 23.47 -34.41 7.72
CA ILE A 516 23.35 -35.81 8.15
C ILE A 516 24.76 -36.38 8.25
N LYS A 517 25.18 -36.73 9.47
CA LYS A 517 26.48 -37.35 9.77
C LYS A 517 26.28 -38.75 10.33
N GLY A 518 27.04 -39.70 9.80
CA GLY A 518 27.18 -41.04 10.36
C GLY A 518 28.66 -41.34 10.58
N GLU A 519 29.02 -41.88 11.75
CA GLU A 519 30.42 -42.23 12.04
C GLU A 519 30.89 -43.47 11.27
N LYS A 520 29.98 -44.42 11.05
CA LYS A 520 30.26 -45.73 10.42
C LYS A 520 29.36 -46.03 9.22
N VAL A 521 28.63 -45.03 8.73
CA VAL A 521 27.68 -45.17 7.63
C VAL A 521 27.92 -44.01 6.66
N VAL A 522 28.03 -44.33 5.37
CA VAL A 522 28.10 -43.32 4.31
C VAL A 522 26.67 -42.99 3.89
N SER A 523 26.30 -41.71 3.97
CA SER A 523 24.99 -41.22 3.52
C SER A 523 25.09 -40.65 2.11
N ASP A 524 24.17 -41.04 1.23
CA ASP A 524 24.03 -40.46 -0.12
C ASP A 524 23.54 -39.00 -0.08
N LYS A 525 22.88 -38.61 1.02
CA LYS A 525 22.48 -37.23 1.31
C LYS A 525 23.17 -36.77 2.58
N THR A 526 24.25 -36.01 2.43
CA THR A 526 25.01 -35.45 3.56
C THR A 526 24.51 -34.07 3.97
N LYS A 527 23.94 -33.32 3.02
CA LYS A 527 23.38 -31.99 3.25
C LYS A 527 22.06 -31.85 2.50
N ILE A 528 21.05 -31.39 3.22
CA ILE A 528 19.75 -31.03 2.68
C ILE A 528 19.46 -29.61 3.15
N ASN A 529 18.71 -28.87 2.34
CA ASN A 529 18.31 -27.53 2.68
C ASN A 529 16.78 -27.44 2.68
N ILE A 530 16.20 -27.04 3.80
CA ILE A 530 14.77 -26.79 3.91
C ILE A 530 14.55 -25.31 3.57
N THR A 531 13.92 -25.05 2.42
CA THR A 531 13.67 -23.69 1.91
C THR A 531 12.95 -22.82 2.92
N SER A 532 11.90 -23.36 3.57
CA SER A 532 11.11 -22.67 4.58
C SER A 532 10.50 -23.67 5.56
N LEU A 533 10.35 -23.23 6.82
CA LEU A 533 9.68 -23.96 7.88
C LEU A 533 8.92 -22.97 8.78
N ALA A 534 7.61 -22.88 8.57
CA ALA A 534 6.71 -22.01 9.35
C ALA A 534 6.57 -22.51 10.80
N PRO A 535 6.12 -21.67 11.76
CA PRO A 535 5.79 -22.13 13.10
C PRO A 535 4.85 -23.34 13.08
N TYR A 536 5.18 -24.38 13.86
CA TYR A 536 4.47 -25.67 13.92
C TYR A 536 4.49 -26.52 12.62
N GLU A 537 5.10 -26.05 11.53
CA GLU A 537 5.26 -26.84 10.31
C GLU A 537 6.24 -28.00 10.53
N GLU A 538 5.94 -29.12 9.89
CA GLU A 538 6.74 -30.34 9.89
C GLU A 538 7.18 -30.67 8.46
N LYS A 539 8.49 -30.88 8.24
CA LYS A 539 9.03 -31.38 6.97
C LYS A 539 9.66 -32.75 7.19
N LYS A 540 9.16 -33.74 6.45
CA LYS A 540 9.75 -35.07 6.40
C LYS A 540 10.94 -35.07 5.46
N ILE A 541 12.06 -35.59 5.95
CA ILE A 541 13.32 -35.74 5.23
C ILE A 541 13.60 -37.21 4.93
#